data_AF-A0A0P9R1L9-F1
#
_entry.id   AF-A0A0P9R1L9-F1
#
_cell.length_a   1.000
_cell.length_b   1.000
_cell.length_c   1.000
_cell.angle_alpha   90.00
_cell.angle_beta   90.00
_cell.angle_gamma   90.00
#
_symmetry.space_group_name_H-M   'P 1'
#
loop_
_entity.id
_entity.type
_entity.pdbx_description
1 polymer ?
#
loop_
_entity_poly.entity_id
_entity_poly.type
_entity_poly.pdbx_seq_one_letter_code
_entity_poly.pdbx_strand_id
1 'polypeptide(L)'
;MEWGFTLLFAIEYILRLYCSPRPLKYAFSFYGLVDLLAIVPGVLSIYYSDAQYLLIVRIIRMLRIFRVLKLGTYLRQANYLLAALRGSKQKIIVFLVTVSTLVTVFGTLMYVIEGPEHGFTSIPKGIYWAIVTLTTVGFGDIVPKTPVGQMLSSLVMIIGYSIIAVPTGIFTAELANAMRGEQLKHDCPVCSKNFHEHGAAFCSRCGNQLFAKVESKA
;
A
#
# COMPACT_ATOMS: atom_id res chain seq x y z
N MET A 1 -12.90 -30.86 1.60
CA MET A 1 -12.65 -29.40 1.45
C MET A 1 -11.52 -29.09 0.48
N GLU A 2 -10.28 -29.57 0.69
CA GLU A 2 -9.10 -29.17 -0.11
C GLU A 2 -9.13 -29.58 -1.60
N TRP A 3 -9.69 -30.76 -1.89
CA TRP A 3 -9.85 -31.28 -3.24
C TRP A 3 -10.82 -30.46 -4.09
N GLY A 4 -11.92 -29.99 -3.49
CA GLY A 4 -12.91 -29.14 -4.16
C GLY A 4 -12.30 -27.81 -4.60
N PHE A 5 -11.51 -27.15 -3.74
CA PHE A 5 -10.80 -25.93 -4.12
C PHE A 5 -9.77 -26.16 -5.23
N THR A 6 -9.03 -27.27 -5.18
CA THR A 6 -8.03 -27.60 -6.21
C THR A 6 -8.70 -27.83 -7.57
N LEU A 7 -9.82 -28.55 -7.60
CA LEU A 7 -10.59 -28.79 -8.83
C LEU A 7 -11.20 -27.50 -9.39
N LEU A 8 -11.79 -26.66 -8.53
CA LEU A 8 -12.34 -25.36 -8.92
C LEU A 8 -11.26 -24.45 -9.52
N PHE A 9 -10.07 -24.40 -8.91
CA PHE A 9 -8.96 -23.60 -9.43
C PHE A 9 -8.34 -24.18 -10.71
N ALA A 10 -8.29 -25.50 -10.85
CA ALA A 10 -7.87 -26.14 -12.09
C ALA A 10 -8.83 -25.80 -13.24
N ILE A 11 -10.14 -25.86 -13.00
CA ILE A 11 -11.16 -25.46 -13.98
C ILE A 11 -11.03 -23.98 -14.33
N GLU A 12 -10.87 -23.09 -13.34
CA GLU A 12 -10.66 -21.66 -13.56
C GLU A 12 -9.40 -21.38 -14.42
N TYR A 13 -8.29 -22.06 -14.14
CA TYR A 13 -7.05 -21.91 -14.91
C TYR A 13 -7.19 -22.42 -16.35
N ILE A 14 -7.83 -23.57 -16.55
CA ILE A 14 -8.08 -24.13 -17.89
C ILE A 14 -8.99 -23.20 -18.70
N LEU A 15 -10.06 -22.67 -18.10
CA LEU A 15 -10.95 -21.69 -18.73
C LEU A 15 -10.20 -20.41 -19.13
N ARG A 16 -9.34 -19.87 -18.24
CA ARG A 16 -8.51 -18.70 -18.56
C ARG A 16 -7.51 -18.98 -19.69
N LEU A 17 -6.93 -20.17 -19.71
CA LEU A 17 -6.00 -20.58 -20.78
C LEU A 17 -6.73 -20.72 -22.12
N TYR A 18 -7.96 -21.26 -22.13
CA TYR A 18 -8.78 -21.46 -23.33
C TYR A 18 -9.32 -20.15 -23.89
N CYS A 19 -9.77 -19.22 -23.04
CA CYS A 19 -10.27 -17.92 -23.47
C CYS A 19 -9.16 -16.91 -23.83
N SER A 20 -7.90 -17.19 -23.51
CA SER A 20 -6.78 -16.29 -23.78
C SER A 20 -6.33 -16.38 -25.26
N PRO A 21 -6.20 -15.26 -26.00
CA PRO A 21 -5.80 -15.26 -27.41
C PRO A 21 -4.41 -15.87 -27.68
N ARG A 22 -3.55 -15.99 -26.66
CA ARG A 22 -2.18 -16.54 -26.76
C ARG A 22 -1.85 -17.38 -25.51
N PRO A 23 -2.26 -18.66 -25.46
CA PRO A 23 -2.21 -19.48 -24.23
C PRO A 23 -0.80 -19.66 -23.68
N LEU A 24 0.20 -19.86 -24.55
CA LEU A 24 1.59 -20.05 -24.14
C LEU A 24 2.20 -18.80 -23.50
N LYS A 25 1.90 -17.59 -24.00
CA LYS A 25 2.35 -16.35 -23.38
C LYS A 25 1.69 -16.11 -22.01
N TYR A 26 0.45 -16.56 -21.85
CA TYR A 26 -0.26 -16.47 -20.58
C TYR A 26 0.33 -17.43 -19.53
N ALA A 27 0.60 -18.68 -19.89
CA ALA A 27 1.18 -19.67 -19.00
C ALA A 27 2.56 -19.25 -18.43
N PHE A 28 3.40 -18.58 -19.23
CA PHE A 28 4.70 -18.05 -18.80
C PHE A 28 4.65 -16.60 -18.26
N SER A 29 3.46 -16.01 -18.12
CA SER A 29 3.32 -14.71 -17.46
C SER A 29 3.43 -14.85 -15.94
N PHE A 30 3.78 -13.77 -15.23
CA PHE A 30 3.85 -13.77 -13.76
C PHE A 30 2.57 -14.33 -13.11
N TYR A 31 1.40 -13.96 -13.64
CA TYR A 31 0.10 -14.43 -13.14
C TYR A 31 -0.19 -15.89 -13.51
N GLY A 32 0.18 -16.33 -14.72
CA GLY A 32 0.03 -17.73 -15.13
C GLY A 32 0.92 -18.68 -14.34
N LEU A 33 2.14 -18.25 -14.01
CA LEU A 33 3.07 -19.03 -13.18
C LEU A 33 2.55 -19.16 -11.74
N VAL A 34 1.97 -18.09 -11.18
CA VAL A 34 1.32 -18.11 -9.85
C VAL A 34 0.09 -19.04 -9.85
N ASP A 35 -0.77 -18.98 -10.88
CA ASP A 35 -1.93 -19.87 -11.00
C ASP A 35 -1.49 -21.34 -11.17
N LEU A 36 -0.45 -21.62 -11.96
CA LEU A 36 0.11 -22.95 -12.15
C LEU A 36 0.69 -23.51 -10.84
N LEU A 37 1.49 -22.72 -10.12
CA LEU A 37 2.05 -23.08 -8.81
C LEU A 37 0.97 -23.30 -7.74
N ALA A 38 -0.23 -22.74 -7.90
CA ALA A 38 -1.35 -22.96 -6.97
C ALA A 38 -2.08 -24.31 -7.20
N ILE A 39 -1.95 -24.90 -8.40
CA ILE A 39 -2.64 -26.14 -8.83
C ILE A 39 -1.70 -27.36 -8.73
N VAL A 40 -0.44 -27.20 -9.16
CA VAL A 40 0.59 -28.26 -9.17
C VAL A 40 0.70 -29.03 -7.84
N PRO A 41 0.70 -28.38 -6.67
CA PRO A 41 0.68 -29.04 -5.35
C PRO A 41 -0.43 -30.06 -5.15
N GLY A 42 -1.64 -29.73 -5.59
CA GLY A 42 -2.82 -30.58 -5.40
C GLY A 42 -2.84 -31.76 -6.36
N VAL A 43 -2.40 -31.55 -7.60
CA VAL A 43 -2.31 -32.60 -8.62
C VAL A 43 -1.22 -33.62 -8.29
N LEU A 44 -0.04 -33.17 -7.86
CA LEU A 44 1.07 -34.06 -7.47
C LEU A 44 0.72 -34.93 -6.25
N SER A 45 -0.11 -34.42 -5.33
CA SER A 45 -0.57 -35.19 -4.16
C SER A 45 -1.48 -36.37 -4.51
N ILE A 46 -2.08 -36.41 -5.71
CA ILE A 46 -2.90 -37.56 -6.17
C ILE A 46 -1.99 -38.66 -6.71
N TYR A 47 -0.90 -38.28 -7.37
CA TYR A 47 -0.09 -39.22 -8.16
C TYR A 47 1.04 -39.88 -7.36
N TYR A 48 1.57 -39.21 -6.33
CA TYR A 48 2.69 -39.71 -5.53
C TYR A 48 2.29 -39.86 -4.05
N SER A 49 1.84 -41.06 -3.68
CA SER A 49 1.36 -41.37 -2.32
C SER A 49 2.38 -42.10 -1.44
N ASP A 50 3.55 -42.48 -1.96
CA ASP A 50 4.47 -43.39 -1.28
C ASP A 50 5.68 -42.70 -0.61
N ALA A 51 6.11 -43.27 0.51
CA ALA A 51 6.88 -42.62 1.58
C ALA A 51 8.27 -42.09 1.16
N GLN A 52 8.78 -41.11 1.93
CA GLN A 52 10.01 -40.32 1.76
C GLN A 52 9.88 -39.02 0.92
N TYR A 53 8.99 -38.98 -0.09
CA TYR A 53 8.62 -37.71 -0.77
C TYR A 53 7.59 -36.87 0.01
N LEU A 54 7.05 -37.41 1.11
CA LEU A 54 6.04 -36.76 1.96
C LEU A 54 6.53 -35.45 2.62
N LEU A 55 7.85 -35.25 2.80
CA LEU A 55 8.41 -33.98 3.28
C LEU A 55 8.27 -32.86 2.24
N ILE A 56 8.51 -33.19 0.97
CA ILE A 56 8.33 -32.26 -0.16
C ILE A 56 6.83 -31.95 -0.31
N VAL A 57 5.95 -32.94 -0.20
CA VAL A 57 4.49 -32.75 -0.17
C VAL A 57 4.07 -31.83 0.99
N ARG A 58 4.74 -31.88 2.14
CA ARG A 58 4.48 -31.00 3.30
C ARG A 58 4.84 -29.54 3.03
N ILE A 59 6.00 -29.29 2.42
CA ILE A 59 6.44 -27.95 1.96
C ILE A 59 5.50 -27.44 0.86
N ILE A 60 5.11 -28.32 -0.06
CA ILE A 60 4.17 -28.04 -1.14
C ILE A 60 2.76 -27.72 -0.63
N ARG A 61 2.32 -28.27 0.50
CA ARG A 61 1.08 -27.85 1.19
C ARG A 61 1.17 -26.42 1.74
N MET A 62 2.33 -26.01 2.25
CA MET A 62 2.56 -24.61 2.68
C MET A 62 2.54 -23.63 1.50
N LEU A 63 2.89 -24.08 0.29
CA LEU A 63 2.77 -23.26 -0.93
C LEU A 63 1.31 -22.85 -1.24
N ARG A 64 0.31 -23.44 -0.57
CA ARG A 64 -1.07 -22.94 -0.65
C ARG A 64 -1.24 -21.55 -0.03
N ILE A 65 -0.30 -21.05 0.80
CA ILE A 65 -0.32 -19.64 1.25
C ILE A 65 -0.22 -18.66 0.07
N PHE A 66 0.45 -19.07 -1.01
CA PHE A 66 0.51 -18.28 -2.26
C PHE A 66 -0.87 -18.20 -2.95
N ARG A 67 -1.88 -18.99 -2.55
CA ARG A 67 -3.28 -18.78 -2.96
C ARG A 67 -3.83 -17.42 -2.49
N VAL A 68 -3.32 -16.87 -1.37
CA VAL A 68 -3.63 -15.50 -0.94
C VAL A 68 -3.08 -14.47 -1.94
N LEU A 69 -2.00 -14.79 -2.65
CA LEU A 69 -1.47 -13.93 -3.73
C LEU A 69 -2.30 -14.01 -5.02
N LYS A 70 -3.30 -14.90 -5.11
CA LYS A 70 -4.36 -14.86 -6.14
C LYS A 70 -5.26 -13.62 -5.99
N LEU A 71 -5.07 -12.85 -4.91
CA LEU A 71 -5.42 -11.42 -4.79
C LEU A 71 -4.66 -10.56 -5.84
N GLY A 72 -3.87 -11.17 -6.72
CA GLY A 72 -3.29 -10.65 -7.95
C GLY A 72 -4.25 -9.83 -8.82
N THR A 73 -5.52 -10.24 -8.89
CA THR A 73 -6.57 -9.49 -9.62
C THR A 73 -6.92 -8.17 -8.93
N TYR A 74 -6.68 -8.04 -7.61
CA TYR A 74 -6.69 -6.76 -6.88
C TYR A 74 -5.36 -5.99 -7.01
N LEU A 75 -4.30 -6.54 -7.61
CA LEU A 75 -3.05 -5.78 -7.81
C LEU A 75 -3.23 -4.61 -8.78
N ARG A 76 -4.31 -4.56 -9.57
CA ARG A 76 -4.70 -3.32 -10.26
C ARG A 76 -4.99 -2.19 -9.26
N GLN A 77 -5.58 -2.51 -8.10
CA GLN A 77 -5.71 -1.58 -6.97
C GLN A 77 -4.39 -1.37 -6.22
N ALA A 78 -3.53 -2.38 -6.11
CA ALA A 78 -2.18 -2.20 -5.58
C ALA A 78 -1.32 -1.24 -6.43
N ASN A 79 -1.53 -1.19 -7.75
CA ASN A 79 -0.89 -0.20 -8.61
C ASN A 79 -1.35 1.22 -8.30
N TYR A 80 -2.63 1.44 -7.97
CA TYR A 80 -3.11 2.75 -7.50
C TYR A 80 -2.50 3.11 -6.13
N LEU A 81 -2.37 2.14 -5.21
CA LEU A 81 -1.71 2.31 -3.92
C LEU A 81 -0.21 2.66 -4.10
N LEU A 82 0.49 1.93 -4.96
CA LEU A 82 1.90 2.18 -5.27
C LEU A 82 2.12 3.50 -6.01
N ALA A 83 1.22 3.88 -6.92
CA ALA A 83 1.24 5.17 -7.58
C ALA A 83 1.01 6.31 -6.59
N ALA A 84 0.04 6.17 -5.69
CA ALA A 84 -0.24 7.13 -4.62
C ALA A 84 0.96 7.28 -3.67
N LEU A 85 1.61 6.18 -3.28
CA LEU A 85 2.83 6.21 -2.46
C LEU A 85 4.00 6.90 -3.16
N ARG A 86 4.21 6.63 -4.45
CA ARG A 86 5.25 7.31 -5.24
C ARG A 86 4.97 8.80 -5.40
N GLY A 87 3.69 9.18 -5.59
CA GLY A 87 3.26 10.58 -5.66
C GLY A 87 3.41 11.33 -4.33
N SER A 88 3.17 10.65 -3.19
CA SER A 88 3.30 11.23 -1.84
C SER A 88 4.70 11.16 -1.25
N LYS A 89 5.68 10.50 -1.91
CA LYS A 89 7.02 10.24 -1.33
C LYS A 89 7.65 11.47 -0.68
N GLN A 90 7.57 12.62 -1.34
CA GLN A 90 8.22 13.84 -0.87
C GLN A 90 7.48 14.45 0.32
N LYS A 91 6.15 14.39 0.33
CA LYS A 91 5.30 14.81 1.45
C LYS A 91 5.52 13.92 2.67
N ILE A 92 5.62 12.60 2.46
CA ILE A 92 5.92 11.61 3.52
C ILE A 92 7.31 11.84 4.10
N ILE A 93 8.33 12.08 3.27
CA ILE A 93 9.69 12.37 3.75
C ILE A 93 9.69 13.63 4.63
N VAL A 94 9.07 14.72 4.19
CA VAL A 94 8.98 15.97 4.99
C VAL A 94 8.26 15.71 6.32
N PHE A 95 7.17 14.95 6.30
CA PHE A 95 6.45 14.54 7.51
C PHE A 95 7.35 13.73 8.47
N LEU A 96 8.03 12.71 7.98
CA LEU A 96 8.90 11.86 8.79
C LEU A 96 10.08 12.65 9.39
N VAL A 97 10.68 13.56 8.62
CA VAL A 97 11.73 14.46 9.14
C VAL A 97 11.18 15.36 10.24
N THR A 98 9.99 15.95 10.04
CA THR A 98 9.33 16.80 11.05
C THR A 98 9.06 16.02 12.33
N VAL A 99 8.47 14.82 12.23
CA VAL A 99 8.22 13.94 13.38
C VAL A 99 9.54 13.56 14.07
N SER A 100 10.57 13.20 13.31
CA SER A 100 11.89 12.88 13.84
C SER A 100 12.48 14.05 14.63
N THR A 101 12.39 15.27 14.11
CA THR A 101 12.88 16.46 14.83
C THR A 101 12.11 16.71 16.12
N LEU A 102 10.78 16.56 16.11
CA LEU A 102 9.94 16.74 17.30
C LEU A 102 10.27 15.71 18.38
N VAL A 103 10.38 14.42 18.05
CA VAL A 103 10.70 13.38 19.04
C VAL A 103 12.12 13.55 19.60
N THR A 104 13.06 14.05 18.80
CA THR A 104 14.40 14.40 19.29
C THR A 104 14.35 15.56 20.28
N VAL A 105 13.60 16.63 19.97
CA VAL A 105 13.45 17.79 20.85
C VAL A 105 12.75 17.41 22.16
N PHE A 106 11.57 16.80 22.09
CA PHE A 106 10.81 16.42 23.28
C PHE A 106 11.51 15.33 24.10
N GLY A 107 12.14 14.36 23.45
CA GLY A 107 12.91 13.32 24.12
C GLY A 107 14.12 13.87 24.86
N THR A 108 14.82 14.84 24.28
CA THR A 108 15.95 15.53 24.93
C THR A 108 15.48 16.41 26.09
N LEU A 109 14.39 17.17 25.91
CA LEU A 109 13.77 17.94 26.99
C LEU A 109 13.38 17.03 28.16
N MET A 110 12.84 15.85 27.88
CA MET A 110 12.46 14.95 28.95
C MET A 110 13.63 14.33 29.70
N TYR A 111 14.69 14.01 28.98
CA TYR A 111 15.95 13.63 29.61
C TYR A 111 16.46 14.70 30.58
N VAL A 112 16.36 15.98 30.22
CA VAL A 112 16.82 17.10 31.07
C VAL A 112 15.91 17.35 32.27
N ILE A 113 14.59 17.22 32.11
CA ILE A 113 13.61 17.53 33.17
C ILE A 113 13.49 16.39 34.18
N GLU A 114 13.45 15.14 33.73
CA GLU A 114 13.21 13.97 34.59
C GLU A 114 14.49 13.27 35.03
N GLY A 115 15.53 13.31 34.19
CA GLY A 115 16.82 12.71 34.48
C GLY A 115 16.81 11.18 34.70
N PRO A 116 17.96 10.61 35.07
CA PRO A 116 18.10 9.17 35.29
C PRO A 116 17.29 8.64 36.48
N GLU A 117 16.94 9.49 37.46
CA GLU A 117 16.16 9.12 38.65
C GLU A 117 14.75 8.62 38.32
N HIS A 118 14.20 9.02 37.17
CA HIS A 118 12.86 8.65 36.71
C HIS A 118 12.87 7.76 35.47
N GLY A 119 14.01 7.14 35.14
CA GLY A 119 14.14 6.18 34.05
C GLY A 119 14.57 6.79 32.71
N PHE A 120 14.74 8.11 32.64
CA PHE A 120 15.32 8.79 31.48
C PHE A 120 16.85 8.79 31.60
N THR A 121 17.46 7.61 31.45
CA THR A 121 18.91 7.42 31.67
C THR A 121 19.80 7.97 30.54
N SER A 122 19.23 8.20 29.36
CA SER A 122 19.96 8.70 28.20
C SER A 122 19.02 9.42 27.22
N ILE A 123 19.56 10.29 26.37
CA ILE A 123 18.78 10.98 25.32
C ILE A 123 18.03 9.98 24.41
N PRO A 124 18.65 8.88 23.91
CA PRO A 124 17.93 7.87 23.12
C PRO A 124 16.74 7.24 23.85
N LYS A 125 16.83 7.05 25.18
CA LYS A 125 15.70 6.58 25.99
C LYS A 125 14.55 7.59 26.05
N GLY A 126 14.88 8.89 26.15
CA GLY A 126 13.88 9.96 26.04
C GLY A 126 13.25 10.06 24.65
N ILE A 127 14.03 9.86 23.58
CA ILE A 127 13.51 9.79 22.20
C ILE A 127 12.56 8.60 22.05
N TYR A 128 12.93 7.43 22.57
CA TYR A 128 12.07 6.26 22.58
C TYR A 128 10.72 6.55 23.26
N TRP A 129 10.75 7.18 24.45
CA TRP A 129 9.53 7.62 25.13
C TRP A 129 8.71 8.58 24.26
N ALA A 130 9.34 9.57 23.65
CA ALA A 130 8.66 10.55 22.79
C ALA A 130 8.02 9.87 21.57
N ILE A 131 8.67 8.87 20.96
CA ILE A 131 8.10 8.09 19.86
C ILE A 131 6.86 7.32 20.34
N VAL A 132 6.95 6.58 21.44
CA VAL A 132 5.86 5.75 21.97
C VAL A 132 4.64 6.60 22.38
N THR A 133 4.87 7.76 22.97
CA THR A 133 3.81 8.70 23.37
C THR A 133 3.21 9.40 22.15
N LEU A 134 4.04 9.91 21.23
CA LEU A 134 3.57 10.64 20.04
C LEU A 134 2.80 9.73 19.08
N THR A 135 3.19 8.46 18.97
CA THR A 135 2.52 7.45 18.16
C THR A 135 1.30 6.83 18.85
N THR A 136 0.93 7.32 20.04
CA THR A 136 -0.21 6.84 20.85
C THR A 136 -0.15 5.36 21.24
N VAL A 137 1.04 4.73 21.16
CA VAL A 137 1.24 3.33 21.57
C VAL A 137 1.20 3.20 23.09
N GLY A 138 1.90 4.09 23.79
CA GLY A 138 1.79 4.24 25.25
C GLY A 138 2.10 2.98 26.05
N PHE A 139 3.26 2.34 25.84
CA PHE A 139 3.64 1.12 26.59
C PHE A 139 3.66 1.29 28.11
N GLY A 140 3.88 2.51 28.60
CA GLY A 140 3.89 2.83 30.04
C GLY A 140 5.11 2.31 30.79
N ASP A 141 6.15 1.86 30.08
CA ASP A 141 7.42 1.38 30.63
C ASP A 141 8.29 2.51 31.19
N ILE A 142 8.17 3.72 30.64
CA ILE A 142 8.79 4.94 31.15
C ILE A 142 7.73 6.04 31.16
N VAL A 143 7.57 6.73 32.29
CA VAL A 143 6.59 7.80 32.44
C VAL A 143 7.18 8.95 33.27
N PRO A 144 6.89 10.22 32.92
CA PRO A 144 7.35 11.36 33.69
C PRO A 144 6.66 11.40 35.06
N LYS A 145 7.45 11.61 36.11
CA LYS A 145 6.98 11.69 37.50
C LYS A 145 6.93 13.12 38.01
N THR A 146 7.68 14.04 37.42
CA THR A 146 7.70 15.44 37.84
C THR A 146 6.46 16.19 37.31
N PRO A 147 5.93 17.19 38.04
CA PRO A 147 4.82 18.00 37.55
C PRO A 147 5.13 18.71 36.21
N VAL A 148 6.38 19.17 36.04
CA VAL A 148 6.83 19.82 34.81
C VAL A 148 6.87 18.82 33.65
N GLY A 149 7.36 17.60 33.88
CA GLY A 149 7.37 16.53 32.89
C GLY A 149 5.97 16.06 32.51
N GLN A 150 5.04 16.01 33.46
CA GLN A 150 3.63 15.70 33.19
C GLN A 150 2.95 16.77 32.35
N MET A 151 3.23 18.06 32.59
CA MET A 151 2.74 19.16 31.76
C MET A 151 3.31 19.11 30.34
N LEU A 152 4.60 18.80 30.19
CA LEU A 152 5.20 18.62 28.87
C LEU A 152 4.60 17.40 28.14
N SER A 153 4.39 16.31 28.87
CA SER A 153 3.79 15.07 28.35
C SER A 153 2.37 15.28 27.83
N SER A 154 1.53 16.03 28.54
CA SER A 154 0.17 16.33 28.08
C SER A 154 0.18 17.16 26.79
N LEU A 155 1.10 18.11 26.65
CA LEU A 155 1.29 18.85 25.41
C LEU A 155 1.72 17.93 24.26
N VAL A 156 2.69 17.03 24.49
CA VAL A 156 3.14 16.05 23.49
C VAL A 156 2.00 15.14 23.04
N MET A 157 1.14 14.70 23.96
CA MET A 157 -0.03 13.88 23.63
C MET A 157 -1.01 14.61 22.70
N ILE A 158 -1.30 15.89 22.96
CA ILE A 158 -2.18 16.72 22.10
C ILE A 158 -1.58 16.91 20.70
N ILE A 159 -0.27 17.15 20.63
CA ILE A 159 0.47 17.26 19.36
C ILE A 159 0.42 15.92 18.60
N GLY A 160 0.59 14.79 19.31
CA GLY A 160 0.53 13.45 18.74
C GLY A 160 -0.79 13.17 18.00
N TYR A 161 -1.93 13.51 18.61
CA TYR A 161 -3.24 13.38 17.97
C TYR A 161 -3.34 14.19 16.66
N SER A 162 -2.78 15.40 16.65
CA SER A 162 -2.79 16.27 15.47
C SER A 162 -1.91 15.70 14.34
N ILE A 163 -0.79 15.08 14.69
CA ILE A 163 0.17 14.51 13.74
C ILE A 163 -0.39 13.29 13.01
N ILE A 164 -1.21 12.45 13.65
CA ILE A 164 -1.81 11.25 13.03
C ILE A 164 -2.74 11.59 11.85
N ALA A 165 -3.37 12.78 11.88
CA ALA A 165 -4.25 13.23 10.79
C ALA A 165 -3.48 13.53 9.49
N VAL A 166 -2.22 13.97 9.59
CA VAL A 166 -1.42 14.42 8.44
C VAL A 166 -1.09 13.29 7.45
N PRO A 167 -0.50 12.13 7.83
CA PRO A 167 -0.18 11.07 6.89
C PRO A 167 -1.45 10.45 6.30
N THR A 168 -2.51 10.34 7.10
CA THR A 168 -3.83 9.90 6.65
C THR A 168 -4.37 10.84 5.56
N GLY A 169 -4.35 12.15 5.80
CA GLY A 169 -4.80 13.16 4.83
C GLY A 169 -3.97 13.19 3.55
N ILE A 170 -2.63 13.14 3.65
CA ILE A 170 -1.73 13.07 2.49
C ILE A 170 -2.04 11.82 1.66
N PHE A 171 -2.16 10.67 2.32
CA PHE A 171 -2.41 9.40 1.65
C PHE A 171 -3.79 9.36 1.00
N THR A 172 -4.85 9.81 1.69
CA THR A 172 -6.20 9.89 1.15
C THR A 172 -6.27 10.82 -0.05
N ALA A 173 -5.60 11.98 -0.01
CA ALA A 173 -5.55 12.91 -1.13
C ALA A 173 -4.84 12.31 -2.35
N GLU A 174 -3.69 11.64 -2.16
CA GLU A 174 -3.01 11.00 -3.28
C GLU A 174 -3.73 9.76 -3.80
N LEU A 175 -4.41 9.00 -2.94
CA LEU A 175 -5.24 7.89 -3.37
C LEU A 175 -6.43 8.38 -4.20
N ALA A 176 -7.08 9.46 -3.76
CA ALA A 176 -8.15 10.11 -4.52
C ALA A 176 -7.63 10.63 -5.88
N ASN A 177 -6.42 11.20 -5.92
CA ASN A 177 -5.78 11.62 -7.17
C ASN A 177 -5.43 10.43 -8.07
N ALA A 178 -4.90 9.33 -7.53
CA ALA A 178 -4.58 8.13 -8.30
C ALA A 178 -5.83 7.43 -8.83
N MET A 179 -6.96 7.52 -8.12
CA MET A 179 -8.26 7.00 -8.55
C MET A 179 -8.96 7.92 -9.55
N ARG A 180 -8.72 9.24 -9.50
CA ARG A 180 -9.11 10.16 -10.57
C ARG A 180 -8.18 9.93 -11.76
N GLY A 181 -8.61 9.09 -12.70
CA GLY A 181 -7.85 8.77 -13.91
C GLY A 181 -7.30 10.02 -14.62
N GLU A 182 -6.20 9.86 -15.36
CA GLU A 182 -5.49 10.96 -16.03
C GLU A 182 -6.45 11.89 -16.80
N GLN A 183 -6.65 13.10 -16.32
CA GLN A 183 -7.46 14.08 -17.05
C GLN A 183 -6.68 14.60 -18.26
N LEU A 184 -7.32 14.63 -19.42
CA LEU A 184 -6.76 15.23 -20.62
C LEU A 184 -6.68 16.75 -20.41
N LYS A 185 -5.46 17.27 -20.28
CA LYS A 185 -5.18 18.71 -20.30
C LYS A 185 -5.10 19.19 -21.75
N HIS A 186 -6.23 19.60 -22.30
CA HIS A 186 -6.35 20.21 -23.60
C HIS A 186 -7.37 21.34 -23.51
N ASP A 187 -7.02 22.53 -23.99
CA ASP A 187 -7.97 23.64 -24.02
C ASP A 187 -8.99 23.42 -25.13
N CYS A 188 -10.27 23.47 -24.78
CA CYS A 188 -11.33 23.45 -25.77
C CYS A 188 -11.30 24.76 -26.59
N PRO A 189 -11.28 24.69 -27.94
CA PRO A 189 -11.14 25.87 -28.79
C PRO A 189 -12.35 26.83 -28.73
N VAL A 190 -13.50 26.38 -28.21
CA VAL A 190 -14.73 27.17 -28.16
C VAL A 190 -14.98 27.76 -26.78
N CYS A 191 -14.90 26.95 -25.72
CA CYS A 191 -15.32 27.36 -24.38
C CYS A 191 -14.16 27.49 -23.38
N SER A 192 -12.91 27.32 -23.83
CA SER A 192 -11.70 27.46 -23.03
C SER A 192 -11.74 26.66 -21.73
N LYS A 193 -12.37 25.47 -21.77
CA LYS A 193 -12.28 24.49 -20.69
C LYS A 193 -10.98 23.70 -20.88
N ASN A 194 -10.20 23.56 -19.81
CA ASN A 194 -8.81 23.07 -19.89
C ASN A 194 -8.63 21.64 -19.35
N PHE A 195 -9.73 21.01 -18.90
CA PHE A 195 -9.74 19.69 -18.28
C PHE A 195 -10.86 18.83 -18.86
N HIS A 196 -10.51 17.66 -19.38
CA HIS A 196 -11.43 16.69 -19.96
C HIS A 196 -11.19 15.28 -19.41
N GLU A 197 -12.21 14.42 -19.51
CA GLU A 197 -12.08 13.00 -19.13
C GLU A 197 -11.03 12.29 -20.00
N HIS A 198 -10.44 11.24 -19.45
CA HIS A 198 -9.42 10.46 -20.16
C HIS A 198 -10.03 9.85 -21.43
N GLY A 199 -9.49 10.20 -22.60
CA GLY A 199 -10.00 9.74 -23.90
C GLY A 199 -11.21 10.50 -24.46
N ALA A 200 -11.59 11.64 -23.87
CA ALA A 200 -12.66 12.47 -24.42
C ALA A 200 -12.29 13.01 -25.82
N ALA A 201 -13.12 12.68 -26.83
CA ALA A 201 -13.01 13.28 -28.16
C ALA A 201 -13.78 14.62 -28.26
N PHE A 202 -14.73 14.85 -27.35
CA PHE A 202 -15.61 16.01 -27.32
C PHE A 202 -15.58 16.69 -25.94
N CYS A 203 -15.77 18.01 -25.93
CA CYS A 203 -15.84 18.80 -24.71
C CYS A 203 -17.14 18.54 -23.94
N SER A 204 -17.05 18.11 -22.68
CA SER A 204 -18.23 17.89 -21.82
C SER A 204 -19.02 19.15 -21.43
N ARG A 205 -18.53 20.36 -21.75
CA ARG A 205 -19.24 21.63 -21.49
C ARG A 205 -20.00 22.16 -22.71
N CYS A 206 -19.41 22.09 -23.90
CA CYS A 206 -19.99 22.69 -25.11
C CYS A 206 -20.18 21.70 -26.26
N GLY A 207 -19.79 20.43 -26.11
CA GLY A 207 -19.93 19.40 -27.14
C GLY A 207 -18.96 19.52 -28.32
N ASN A 208 -18.07 20.51 -28.36
CA ASN A 208 -17.14 20.68 -29.49
C ASN A 208 -16.05 19.60 -29.52
N GLN A 209 -15.58 19.22 -30.71
CA GLN A 209 -14.43 18.33 -30.87
C GLN A 209 -13.17 18.96 -30.25
N LEU A 210 -12.42 18.16 -29.51
CA LEU A 210 -11.16 18.59 -28.88
C LEU A 210 -9.98 18.49 -29.85
N PHE A 211 -10.00 17.49 -30.72
CA PHE A 211 -8.95 17.26 -31.72
C PHE A 211 -9.47 17.57 -33.12
N ALA A 212 -8.66 18.26 -33.92
CA ALA A 212 -8.94 18.45 -35.33
C ALA A 212 -8.85 17.09 -36.06
N LYS A 213 -9.79 16.84 -36.97
CA LYS A 213 -9.80 15.63 -37.79
C LYS A 213 -8.57 15.66 -38.70
N VAL A 214 -7.60 14.78 -38.47
CA VAL A 214 -6.45 14.64 -39.37
C VAL A 214 -6.98 14.07 -40.68
N GLU A 215 -7.04 14.89 -41.72
CA GLU A 215 -7.36 14.43 -43.07
C GLU A 215 -6.24 13.47 -43.53
N SER A 216 -6.55 12.18 -43.62
CA SER A 216 -5.64 11.23 -44.26
C SER A 216 -5.60 11.58 -45.75
N LYS A 217 -4.54 12.26 -46.18
CA LYS A 217 -4.20 12.35 -47.61
C LYS A 217 -4.03 10.92 -48.12
N ALA A 218 -4.99 10.49 -48.93
CA ALA A 218 -4.90 9.33 -49.80
C ALA A 218 -3.93 9.62 -50.95
#